data_AF-A0A9Q9K5D5-F1
#
_entry.id   AF-A0A9Q9K5D5-F1
#
_cell.length_a   1.000
_cell.length_b   1.000
_cell.length_c   1.000
_cell.angle_alpha   90.00
_cell.angle_beta   90.00
_cell.angle_gamma   90.00
#
_symmetry.space_group_name_H-M   'P 1'
#
loop_
_entity.id
_entity.type
_entity.pdbx_description
1 polymer ?
#
loop_
_entity_poly.entity_id
_entity_poly.type
_entity_poly.pdbx_seq_one_letter_code
_entity_poly.pdbx_strand_id
1 'polypeptide(L)'
;MVYCTKCGNALKENQPFCNRCGQPVAARSEVYVESKKSSPWPWIIGIIGVLILLAGLAFAGLQIFKNNSANQSASQTQNGTNTPNSEQVLGHASRAETSVNVLTDSFSADFMNTPSVGGYNGFNVGMTRSQIEQVAGQSTGTVQLYDSTVIQKYNNMGVEYDSNDRVSKVYVTPDNVTTQQFTNFHGGPKIGGGSPMLYDNNPNNGFSIYAHVRDGYVVAIENGPQYQFGR
;
A
#
# COMPACT_ATOMS: atom_id res chain seq x y z
N MET A 1 1.60 -43.72 -6.37
CA MET A 1 1.81 -44.01 -4.93
C MET A 1 2.97 -43.17 -4.44
N VAL A 2 2.82 -42.46 -3.32
CA VAL A 2 3.85 -41.56 -2.77
C VAL A 2 4.49 -42.23 -1.56
N TYR A 3 5.79 -42.03 -1.33
CA TYR A 3 6.54 -42.61 -0.22
C TYR A 3 7.14 -41.52 0.67
N CYS A 4 7.30 -41.79 1.97
CA CYS A 4 7.96 -40.89 2.91
C CYS A 4 9.42 -40.68 2.51
N THR A 5 9.84 -39.43 2.31
CA THR A 5 11.23 -39.08 2.00
C THR A 5 12.21 -39.38 3.13
N LYS A 6 11.72 -39.52 4.37
CA LYS A 6 12.55 -39.83 5.55
C LYS A 6 12.70 -41.32 5.83
N CYS A 7 11.67 -42.13 5.61
CA CYS A 7 11.67 -43.54 6.07
C CYS A 7 11.18 -44.56 5.03
N GLY A 8 10.83 -44.13 3.81
CA GLY A 8 10.41 -45.01 2.73
C GLY A 8 9.03 -45.68 2.90
N ASN A 9 8.26 -45.33 3.95
CA ASN A 9 6.92 -45.88 4.14
C ASN A 9 5.94 -45.38 3.06
N ALA A 10 5.03 -46.24 2.60
CA ALA A 10 3.98 -45.84 1.67
C ALA A 10 3.01 -44.86 2.34
N LEU A 11 2.62 -43.80 1.61
CA LEU A 11 1.72 -42.76 2.09
C LEU A 11 0.35 -42.89 1.42
N LYS A 12 -0.70 -42.74 2.21
CA LYS A 12 -2.07 -42.58 1.71
C LYS A 12 -2.25 -41.19 1.09
N GLU A 13 -3.19 -41.07 0.16
CA GLU A 13 -3.52 -39.81 -0.50
C GLU A 13 -3.97 -38.76 0.54
N ASN A 14 -3.48 -37.52 0.39
CA ASN A 14 -3.75 -36.38 1.27
C ASN A 14 -3.42 -36.55 2.76
N GLN A 15 -2.55 -37.50 3.13
CA GLN A 15 -2.14 -37.63 4.53
C GLN A 15 -1.19 -36.47 4.94
N PRO A 16 -1.43 -35.78 6.06
CA PRO A 16 -0.63 -34.61 6.46
C PRO A 16 0.73 -35.00 7.07
N PHE A 17 0.85 -36.21 7.62
CA PHE A 17 2.09 -36.71 8.24
C PHE A 17 2.28 -38.21 7.97
N CYS A 18 3.54 -38.66 8.01
CA CYS A 18 3.88 -40.08 7.93
C CYS A 18 3.50 -40.79 9.24
N ASN A 19 2.58 -41.75 9.16
CA ASN A 19 2.14 -42.56 10.31
C ASN A 19 3.22 -43.47 10.92
N ARG A 20 4.37 -43.62 10.26
CA ARG A 20 5.48 -44.45 10.78
C ARG A 20 6.57 -43.64 11.47
N CYS A 21 6.91 -42.44 10.96
CA CYS A 21 8.05 -41.66 11.45
C CYS A 21 7.72 -40.21 11.84
N GLY A 22 6.45 -39.81 11.76
CA GLY A 22 5.97 -38.48 12.16
C GLY A 22 6.38 -37.32 11.26
N GLN A 23 7.09 -37.58 10.15
CA GLN A 23 7.51 -36.52 9.23
C GLN A 23 6.29 -35.87 8.56
N PRO A 24 6.15 -34.54 8.57
CA PRO A 24 5.10 -33.86 7.81
C PRO A 24 5.28 -34.13 6.32
N VAL A 25 4.19 -34.49 5.66
CA VAL A 25 4.16 -34.69 4.21
C VAL A 25 3.84 -33.33 3.62
N ALA A 26 4.85 -32.67 3.04
CA ALA A 26 4.63 -31.43 2.32
C ALA A 26 3.56 -31.68 1.25
N ALA A 27 2.42 -30.98 1.36
CA ALA A 27 1.34 -31.07 0.39
C ALA A 27 1.90 -30.70 -0.97
N ARG A 28 2.03 -31.70 -1.85
CA ARG A 28 2.53 -31.50 -3.20
C ARG A 28 1.41 -30.84 -3.98
N SER A 29 1.50 -29.53 -4.15
CA SER A 29 0.71 -28.76 -5.12
C SER A 29 0.71 -29.50 -6.45
N GLU A 30 -0.48 -29.75 -6.95
CA GLU A 30 -0.73 -30.51 -8.17
C GLU A 30 0.06 -29.88 -9.32
N VAL A 31 0.94 -30.69 -9.90
CA VAL A 31 1.68 -30.34 -11.10
C VAL A 31 0.66 -30.37 -12.25
N TYR A 32 0.16 -29.19 -12.62
CA TYR A 32 -0.58 -29.01 -13.86
C TYR A 32 0.35 -29.33 -15.02
N VAL A 33 0.07 -30.44 -15.70
CA VAL A 33 0.72 -30.81 -16.95
C VAL A 33 0.33 -29.78 -18.02
N GLU A 34 1.35 -29.18 -18.60
CA GLU A 34 1.33 -28.28 -19.74
C GLU A 34 0.50 -28.86 -20.91
N SER A 35 -0.59 -28.20 -21.27
CA SER A 35 -1.25 -28.41 -22.56
C SER A 35 -0.73 -27.39 -23.57
N LYS A 36 0.23 -27.80 -24.40
CA LYS A 36 0.69 -27.05 -25.57
C LYS A 36 -0.46 -26.89 -26.57
N LYS A 37 -1.07 -25.70 -26.62
CA LYS A 37 -2.08 -25.32 -27.63
C LYS A 37 -1.46 -24.38 -28.65
N SER A 38 -1.60 -24.76 -29.92
CA SER A 38 -1.00 -24.12 -31.08
C SER A 38 -1.47 -22.68 -31.32
N SER A 39 -0.50 -21.88 -31.78
CA SER A 39 -0.57 -20.49 -32.23
C SER A 39 -1.38 -20.32 -33.54
N PRO A 40 -2.12 -19.20 -33.70
CA PRO A 40 -2.37 -18.57 -34.98
C PRO A 40 -1.75 -17.16 -35.00
N TRP A 41 -0.42 -17.10 -35.00
CA TRP A 41 0.37 -15.92 -35.35
C TRP A 41 0.42 -15.85 -36.88
N PRO A 42 -0.50 -15.08 -37.51
CA PRO A 42 -0.12 -13.72 -37.88
C PRO A 42 -1.24 -12.63 -37.88
N TRP A 43 -2.47 -12.87 -37.40
CA TRP A 43 -3.57 -11.89 -37.61
C TRP A 43 -3.61 -10.73 -36.60
N ILE A 44 -2.95 -10.88 -35.46
CA ILE A 44 -2.94 -9.88 -34.37
C ILE A 44 -2.11 -8.63 -34.72
N ILE A 45 -1.06 -8.77 -35.52
CA ILE A 45 -0.18 -7.63 -35.90
C ILE A 45 -0.93 -6.65 -36.83
N GLY A 46 -1.79 -7.15 -37.72
CA GLY A 46 -2.60 -6.30 -38.60
C GLY A 46 -3.62 -5.44 -37.86
N ILE A 47 -4.32 -6.03 -36.87
CA ILE A 47 -5.33 -5.32 -36.06
C ILE A 47 -4.67 -4.28 -35.16
N ILE A 48 -3.52 -4.60 -34.56
CA ILE A 48 -2.75 -3.67 -33.74
C ILE A 48 -2.22 -2.50 -34.57
N GLY A 49 -1.74 -2.75 -35.79
CA GLY A 49 -1.29 -1.68 -36.69
C GLY A 49 -2.38 -0.68 -37.07
N VAL A 50 -3.61 -1.16 -37.33
CA VAL A 50 -4.76 -0.30 -37.67
C VAL A 50 -5.22 0.50 -36.44
N LEU A 51 -5.24 -0.10 -35.25
CA LEU A 51 -5.61 0.60 -34.01
C LEU A 51 -4.59 1.69 -33.63
N ILE A 52 -3.29 1.46 -33.87
CA ILE A 52 -2.24 2.47 -33.65
C ILE A 52 -2.38 3.63 -34.64
N LEU A 53 -2.70 3.36 -35.91
CA LEU A 53 -2.96 4.41 -36.91
C LEU A 53 -4.19 5.25 -36.55
N LEU A 54 -5.27 4.63 -36.09
CA LEU A 54 -6.48 5.35 -35.66
C LEU A 54 -6.24 6.20 -34.39
N ALA A 55 -5.45 5.68 -33.44
CA ALA A 55 -5.06 6.44 -32.25
C ALA A 55 -4.16 7.65 -32.59
N GLY A 56 -3.23 7.49 -33.55
CA GLY A 56 -2.37 8.58 -34.04
C GLY A 56 -3.15 9.71 -34.72
N LEU A 57 -4.14 9.38 -35.54
CA LEU A 57 -5.02 10.37 -36.18
C LEU A 57 -5.90 11.12 -35.16
N ALA A 58 -6.42 10.43 -34.15
CA ALA A 58 -7.18 11.05 -33.06
C ALA A 58 -6.31 12.02 -32.22
N PHE A 59 -5.05 11.67 -31.97
CA PHE A 59 -4.11 12.52 -31.23
C PHE A 59 -3.74 13.79 -32.01
N ALA A 60 -3.53 13.70 -33.32
CA ALA A 60 -3.28 14.86 -34.18
C ALA A 60 -4.47 15.81 -34.26
N GLY A 61 -5.71 15.27 -34.32
CA GLY A 61 -6.93 16.08 -34.32
C GLY A 61 -7.15 16.87 -33.02
N LEU A 62 -6.82 16.28 -31.86
CA LEU A 62 -6.97 16.93 -30.55
C LEU A 62 -5.96 18.06 -30.31
N GLN A 63 -4.74 17.98 -30.86
CA GLN A 63 -3.74 19.04 -30.71
C GLN A 63 -4.08 20.31 -31.50
N ILE A 64 -4.74 20.17 -32.65
CA ILE A 64 -5.18 21.34 -33.46
C ILE A 64 -6.37 22.03 -32.80
N PHE A 65 -7.23 21.30 -32.08
CA PHE A 65 -8.39 21.86 -31.39
C PHE A 65 -8.04 22.71 -30.14
N LYS A 66 -6.85 22.50 -29.55
CA LYS A 66 -6.41 23.24 -28.35
C LYS A 66 -5.70 24.56 -28.65
N ASN A 67 -5.43 24.89 -29.91
CA ASN A 67 -4.69 26.11 -30.30
C ASN A 67 -5.57 27.29 -30.75
N ASN A 68 -6.89 27.27 -30.48
CA ASN A 68 -7.79 28.40 -30.75
C ASN A 68 -8.13 29.25 -29.51
N SER A 69 -7.21 29.36 -28.56
CA SER A 69 -7.31 30.33 -27.47
C SER A 69 -5.99 31.08 -27.33
N ALA A 70 -5.76 32.00 -28.26
CA ALA A 70 -4.75 33.03 -28.17
C ALA A 70 -5.40 34.36 -27.74
N ASN A 71 -4.64 35.11 -26.92
CA ASN A 71 -4.79 36.53 -26.51
C ASN A 71 -5.56 36.73 -25.19
N GLN A 72 -5.10 37.44 -24.14
CA GLN A 72 -4.09 38.50 -23.94
C GLN A 72 -3.59 38.44 -22.47
N SER A 73 -2.28 38.44 -22.16
CA SER A 73 -1.33 39.56 -21.98
C SER A 73 -1.01 39.91 -20.52
N ALA A 74 0.28 39.76 -20.21
CA ALA A 74 1.14 40.27 -19.15
C ALA A 74 0.71 41.44 -18.24
N SER A 75 1.11 41.36 -16.96
CA SER A 75 2.04 42.33 -16.35
C SER A 75 2.80 41.73 -15.16
N GLN A 76 4.11 42.00 -15.13
CA GLN A 76 5.10 41.57 -14.14
C GLN A 76 4.95 42.31 -12.80
N THR A 77 5.40 41.70 -11.70
CA THR A 77 6.45 42.26 -10.82
C THR A 77 7.08 41.11 -10.00
N GLN A 78 8.41 41.02 -10.06
CA GLN A 78 9.23 40.07 -9.30
C GLN A 78 9.50 40.61 -7.88
N ASN A 79 9.51 39.72 -6.89
CA ASN A 79 10.51 39.73 -5.81
C ASN A 79 10.56 38.35 -5.13
N GLY A 80 11.78 37.84 -4.97
CA GLY A 80 12.06 36.41 -4.80
C GLY A 80 11.97 35.86 -3.37
N THR A 81 11.89 34.53 -3.31
CA THR A 81 12.45 33.70 -2.24
C THR A 81 12.71 32.31 -2.84
N ASN A 82 13.92 31.79 -2.61
CA ASN A 82 14.44 30.56 -3.21
C ASN A 82 13.55 29.36 -2.89
N THR A 83 12.91 28.83 -3.94
CA THR A 83 12.19 27.57 -3.95
C THR A 83 13.11 26.53 -4.59
N PRO A 84 13.50 25.42 -3.93
CA PRO A 84 14.18 24.35 -4.62
C PRO A 84 13.18 23.59 -5.50
N ASN A 85 13.33 23.79 -6.81
CA ASN A 85 12.88 23.00 -7.95
C ASN A 85 11.87 21.87 -7.72
N SER A 86 10.65 22.11 -8.20
CA SER A 86 9.79 21.04 -8.73
C SER A 86 10.28 20.70 -10.13
N GLU A 87 11.17 19.71 -10.25
CA GLU A 87 11.43 19.06 -11.53
C GLU A 87 10.22 18.20 -11.90
N GLN A 88 9.52 18.62 -12.95
CA GLN A 88 8.53 17.82 -13.64
C GLN A 88 9.22 16.62 -14.30
N VAL A 89 8.94 15.41 -13.81
CA VAL A 89 9.24 14.16 -14.52
C VAL A 89 7.95 13.39 -14.70
N LEU A 90 7.41 13.40 -15.92
CA LEU A 90 6.39 12.47 -16.38
C LEU A 90 7.10 11.31 -17.09
N GLY A 91 7.02 10.10 -16.51
CA GLY A 91 7.46 8.87 -17.19
C GLY A 91 7.86 7.67 -16.33
N HIS A 92 7.91 7.80 -15.01
CA HIS A 92 8.06 6.66 -14.08
C HIS A 92 6.99 6.80 -13.01
N ALA A 93 6.31 5.72 -12.63
CA ALA A 93 5.48 5.73 -11.43
C ALA A 93 6.35 6.29 -10.29
N SER A 94 5.98 7.47 -9.76
CA SER A 94 6.73 8.10 -8.68
C SER A 94 6.83 7.07 -7.55
N ARG A 95 8.05 6.74 -7.13
CA ARG A 95 8.28 5.75 -6.08
C ARG A 95 7.58 6.24 -4.82
N ALA A 96 6.90 5.31 -4.12
CA ALA A 96 6.30 5.63 -2.85
C ALA A 96 7.40 5.91 -1.81
N GLU A 97 7.18 6.89 -0.93
CA GLU A 97 8.08 7.15 0.18
C GLU A 97 7.74 6.21 1.34
N THR A 98 8.54 5.16 1.47
CA THR A 98 8.30 4.10 2.46
C THR A 98 9.09 4.28 3.76
N SER A 99 9.97 5.26 3.84
CA SER A 99 10.74 5.58 5.05
C SER A 99 10.05 6.75 5.75
N VAL A 100 9.47 6.50 6.92
CA VAL A 100 8.65 7.49 7.63
C VAL A 100 9.12 7.57 9.07
N ASN A 101 9.62 8.76 9.45
CA ASN A 101 9.94 9.04 10.84
C ASN A 101 8.75 9.72 11.53
N VAL A 102 8.07 8.96 12.39
CA VAL A 102 6.87 9.42 13.09
C VAL A 102 7.16 10.44 14.19
N LEU A 103 8.42 10.70 14.55
CA LEU A 103 8.81 11.69 15.57
C LEU A 103 9.37 12.97 14.89
N THR A 104 8.61 13.50 13.94
CA THR A 104 8.96 14.70 13.18
C THR A 104 7.77 15.64 13.05
N ASP A 105 8.05 16.94 12.94
CA ASP A 105 7.00 17.96 12.75
C ASP A 105 6.26 17.78 11.42
N SER A 106 6.96 17.32 10.38
CA SER A 106 6.34 17.01 9.07
C SER A 106 5.33 15.87 9.19
N PHE A 107 5.67 14.78 9.89
CA PHE A 107 4.71 13.70 10.14
C PHE A 107 3.49 14.20 10.94
N SER A 108 3.71 15.06 11.94
CA SER A 108 2.62 15.68 12.68
C SER A 108 1.71 16.51 11.77
N ALA A 109 2.28 17.34 10.90
CA ALA A 109 1.52 18.19 10.00
C ALA A 109 0.76 17.38 8.94
N ASP A 110 1.45 16.45 8.28
CA ASP A 110 0.97 15.79 7.06
C ASP A 110 0.14 14.54 7.33
N PHE A 111 0.30 13.92 8.51
CA PHE A 111 -0.42 12.69 8.87
C PHE A 111 -1.28 12.84 10.12
N MET A 112 -0.74 13.40 11.22
CA MET A 112 -1.48 13.46 12.49
C MET A 112 -2.58 14.52 12.48
N ASN A 113 -2.36 15.62 11.75
CA ASN A 113 -3.24 16.80 11.75
C ASN A 113 -3.96 17.03 10.41
N THR A 114 -3.79 16.12 9.44
CA THR A 114 -4.39 16.21 8.10
C THR A 114 -5.22 14.94 7.82
N PRO A 115 -6.41 15.04 7.21
CA PRO A 115 -7.21 13.87 6.87
C PRO A 115 -6.51 13.02 5.81
N SER A 116 -6.18 11.77 6.16
CA SER A 116 -5.47 10.81 5.31
C SER A 116 -6.18 9.44 5.28
N VAL A 117 -7.50 9.43 5.46
CA VAL A 117 -8.33 8.21 5.53
C VAL A 117 -8.31 7.38 4.25
N GLY A 118 -8.06 8.03 3.10
CA GLY A 118 -7.99 7.34 1.81
C GLY A 118 -6.60 6.80 1.44
N GLY A 119 -5.55 7.20 2.16
CA GLY A 119 -4.18 6.87 1.79
C GLY A 119 -3.13 7.86 2.29
N TYR A 120 -1.87 7.46 2.22
CA TYR A 120 -0.71 8.25 2.63
C TYR A 120 0.55 7.81 1.86
N ASN A 121 1.44 8.75 1.52
CA ASN A 121 2.72 8.49 0.85
C ASN A 121 2.67 7.60 -0.41
N GLY A 122 1.61 7.75 -1.21
CA GLY A 122 1.42 7.00 -2.45
C GLY A 122 0.74 5.63 -2.27
N PHE A 123 0.48 5.20 -1.04
CA PHE A 123 -0.37 4.06 -0.72
C PHE A 123 -1.81 4.54 -0.63
N ASN A 124 -2.72 3.96 -1.40
CA ASN A 124 -4.12 4.35 -1.41
C ASN A 124 -5.03 3.14 -1.23
N VAL A 125 -6.14 3.35 -0.54
CA VAL A 125 -7.24 2.38 -0.45
C VAL A 125 -7.70 1.99 -1.87
N GLY A 126 -7.95 0.70 -2.07
CA GLY A 126 -8.37 0.11 -3.34
C GLY A 126 -7.24 -0.35 -4.26
N MET A 127 -5.98 0.05 -4.00
CA MET A 127 -4.81 -0.46 -4.75
C MET A 127 -4.70 -1.98 -4.61
N THR A 128 -4.29 -2.66 -5.69
CA THR A 128 -3.94 -4.08 -5.61
C THR A 128 -2.55 -4.26 -5.03
N ARG A 129 -2.25 -5.47 -4.54
CA ARG A 129 -0.89 -5.81 -4.10
C ARG A 129 0.18 -5.53 -5.15
N SER A 130 -0.10 -5.86 -6.41
CA SER A 130 0.83 -5.59 -7.53
C SER A 130 1.09 -4.10 -7.72
N GLN A 131 0.08 -3.25 -7.55
CA GLN A 131 0.25 -1.79 -7.65
C GLN A 131 1.11 -1.25 -6.50
N ILE A 132 0.92 -1.77 -5.27
CA ILE A 132 1.79 -1.42 -4.14
C ILE A 132 3.23 -1.85 -4.41
N GLU A 133 3.44 -3.09 -4.84
CA GLU A 133 4.79 -3.62 -5.08
C GLU A 133 5.52 -2.91 -6.23
N GLN A 134 4.80 -2.36 -7.20
CA GLN A 134 5.38 -1.52 -8.26
C GLN A 134 5.98 -0.22 -7.73
N VAL A 135 5.38 0.39 -6.70
CA VAL A 135 5.81 1.70 -6.16
C VAL A 135 6.69 1.59 -4.93
N ALA A 136 6.54 0.53 -4.14
CA ALA A 136 7.20 0.35 -2.84
C ALA A 136 8.23 -0.80 -2.81
N GLY A 137 8.23 -1.67 -3.83
CA GLY A 137 8.99 -2.92 -3.80
C GLY A 137 8.24 -4.03 -3.04
N GLN A 138 8.93 -5.14 -2.78
CA GLN A 138 8.35 -6.31 -2.12
C GLN A 138 8.04 -6.05 -0.64
N SER A 139 7.07 -6.79 -0.10
CA SER A 139 6.75 -6.75 1.34
C SER A 139 8.00 -7.06 2.18
N THR A 140 8.21 -6.27 3.23
CA THR A 140 9.33 -6.39 4.16
C THR A 140 8.96 -7.13 5.44
N GLY A 141 7.73 -7.64 5.54
CA GLY A 141 7.26 -8.42 6.68
C GLY A 141 5.79 -8.17 7.01
N THR A 142 5.39 -8.56 8.22
CA THR A 142 4.01 -8.35 8.69
C THR A 142 3.97 -7.83 10.12
N VAL A 143 2.89 -7.14 10.45
CA VAL A 143 2.49 -6.81 11.82
C VAL A 143 1.09 -7.37 12.01
N GLN A 144 0.92 -8.28 12.96
CA GLN A 144 -0.41 -8.66 13.43
C GLN A 144 -0.86 -7.66 14.49
N LEU A 145 -2.13 -7.28 14.58
CA LEU A 145 -2.69 -6.45 15.66
C LEU A 145 -3.39 -7.35 16.72
N TYR A 146 -3.86 -6.78 17.84
CA TYR A 146 -4.54 -7.56 18.88
C TYR A 146 -5.90 -8.12 18.44
N ASP A 147 -6.60 -7.45 17.52
CA ASP A 147 -7.84 -7.91 16.90
C ASP A 147 -7.61 -8.93 15.77
N SER A 148 -6.38 -9.45 15.66
CA SER A 148 -5.93 -10.38 14.62
C SER A 148 -5.82 -9.80 13.20
N THR A 149 -6.00 -8.49 13.01
CA THR A 149 -5.69 -7.82 11.73
C THR A 149 -4.24 -8.05 11.34
N VAL A 150 -3.98 -8.39 10.07
CA VAL A 150 -2.63 -8.60 9.54
C VAL A 150 -2.28 -7.48 8.58
N ILE A 151 -1.26 -6.71 8.93
CA ILE A 151 -0.72 -5.61 8.12
C ILE A 151 0.51 -6.13 7.38
N GLN A 152 0.54 -5.99 6.05
CA GLN A 152 1.72 -6.23 5.22
C GLN A 152 2.61 -4.98 5.22
N LYS A 153 3.87 -5.12 5.65
CA LYS A 153 4.83 -4.00 5.74
C LYS A 153 5.53 -3.77 4.41
N TYR A 154 5.80 -2.51 4.13
CA TYR A 154 6.68 -2.02 3.07
C TYR A 154 7.55 -0.93 3.70
N ASN A 155 8.65 -1.35 4.35
CA ASN A 155 9.45 -0.54 5.28
C ASN A 155 8.60 0.05 6.43
N ASN A 156 8.46 1.39 6.51
CA ASN A 156 7.66 2.07 7.53
C ASN A 156 6.22 2.37 7.09
N MET A 157 5.81 1.84 5.94
CA MET A 157 4.41 1.83 5.51
C MET A 157 3.83 0.43 5.70
N GLY A 158 2.52 0.34 5.88
CA GLY A 158 1.80 -0.92 5.97
C GLY A 158 0.44 -0.85 5.32
N VAL A 159 -0.08 -1.98 4.85
CA VAL A 159 -1.44 -2.09 4.33
C VAL A 159 -2.13 -3.34 4.85
N GLU A 160 -3.42 -3.21 5.12
CA GLU A 160 -4.33 -4.35 5.23
C GLU A 160 -4.96 -4.61 3.86
N TYR A 161 -5.07 -5.88 3.47
CA TYR A 161 -5.76 -6.28 2.25
C TYR A 161 -7.12 -6.89 2.60
N ASP A 162 -8.14 -6.55 1.81
CA ASP A 162 -9.46 -7.17 1.87
C ASP A 162 -9.47 -8.57 1.21
N SER A 163 -10.64 -9.20 1.19
CA SER A 163 -10.83 -10.52 0.57
C SER A 163 -10.62 -10.54 -0.96
N ASN A 164 -10.54 -9.38 -1.61
CA ASN A 164 -10.30 -9.21 -3.04
C ASN A 164 -8.84 -8.84 -3.36
N ASP A 165 -7.94 -8.93 -2.37
CA ASP A 165 -6.53 -8.52 -2.46
C ASP A 165 -6.36 -7.04 -2.84
N ARG A 166 -7.26 -6.19 -2.30
CA ARG A 166 -7.19 -4.74 -2.40
C ARG A 166 -6.94 -4.11 -1.06
N VAL A 167 -6.17 -3.03 -1.04
CA VAL A 167 -5.88 -2.27 0.18
C VAL A 167 -7.20 -1.79 0.79
N SER A 168 -7.55 -2.28 1.98
CA SER A 168 -8.69 -1.80 2.77
C SER A 168 -8.29 -0.62 3.64
N LYS A 169 -7.05 -0.63 4.15
CA LYS A 169 -6.50 0.39 5.05
C LYS A 169 -5.01 0.59 4.83
N VAL A 170 -4.56 1.82 5.08
CA VAL A 170 -3.15 2.23 5.03
C VAL A 170 -2.68 2.58 6.43
N TYR A 171 -1.49 2.10 6.77
CA TYR A 171 -0.84 2.28 8.06
C TYR A 171 0.55 2.88 7.89
N VAL A 172 1.00 3.59 8.93
CA VAL A 172 2.41 3.87 9.15
C VAL A 172 2.91 2.93 10.23
N THR A 173 3.95 2.15 9.94
CA THR A 173 4.50 1.10 10.80
C THR A 173 5.93 1.48 11.23
N PRO A 174 6.10 2.35 12.24
CA PRO A 174 7.42 2.79 12.67
C PRO A 174 8.22 1.63 13.27
N ASP A 175 9.55 1.74 13.20
CA ASP A 175 10.44 0.79 13.84
C ASP A 175 10.91 1.35 15.19
N ASN A 176 10.78 0.55 16.26
CA ASN A 176 11.35 0.84 17.60
C ASN A 176 10.92 2.18 18.23
N VAL A 177 9.70 2.65 17.97
CA VAL A 177 9.15 3.83 18.63
C VAL A 177 8.35 3.41 19.86
N THR A 178 8.80 3.83 21.03
CA THR A 178 8.07 3.58 22.28
C THR A 178 6.82 4.45 22.35
N THR A 179 5.80 3.96 23.05
CA THR A 179 4.59 4.73 23.40
C THR A 179 4.93 6.05 24.09
N GLN A 180 5.92 6.05 24.97
CA GLN A 180 6.37 7.25 25.68
C GLN A 180 6.99 8.27 24.71
N GLN A 181 7.87 7.85 23.80
CA GLN A 181 8.44 8.76 22.79
C GLN A 181 7.35 9.37 21.92
N PHE A 182 6.42 8.53 21.44
CA PHE A 182 5.30 8.98 20.61
C PHE A 182 4.40 9.98 21.37
N THR A 183 4.06 9.68 22.61
CA THR A 183 3.23 10.55 23.47
C THR A 183 3.94 11.86 23.84
N ASN A 184 5.23 11.82 24.11
CA ASN A 184 6.00 13.02 24.42
C ASN A 184 6.08 13.97 23.22
N PHE A 185 6.13 13.43 22.01
CA PHE A 185 6.22 14.22 20.78
C PHE A 185 4.85 14.74 20.32
N HIS A 186 3.83 13.87 20.29
CA HIS A 186 2.49 14.19 19.74
C HIS A 186 1.46 14.65 20.78
N GLY A 187 1.83 14.62 22.06
CA GLY A 187 0.92 14.86 23.18
C GLY A 187 0.21 13.60 23.67
N GLY A 188 -0.60 13.77 24.71
CA GLY A 188 -1.40 12.68 25.29
C GLY A 188 -2.52 12.22 24.35
N PRO A 189 -2.80 10.90 24.25
CA PRO A 189 -4.01 10.45 23.57
C PRO A 189 -5.26 10.88 24.33
N LYS A 190 -6.35 11.10 23.60
CA LYS A 190 -7.68 11.36 24.17
C LYS A 190 -8.25 10.13 24.88
N ILE A 191 -8.02 8.95 24.31
CA ILE A 191 -8.32 7.66 24.95
C ILE A 191 -7.03 6.84 24.94
N GLY A 192 -6.50 6.55 26.13
CA GLY A 192 -5.27 5.77 26.31
C GLY A 192 -5.48 4.51 27.15
N GLY A 193 -4.38 3.90 27.59
CA GLY A 193 -4.41 2.72 28.49
C GLY A 193 -4.68 1.39 27.78
N GLY A 194 -4.75 1.39 26.44
CA GLY A 194 -4.98 0.20 25.63
C GLY A 194 -4.48 0.39 24.21
N SER A 195 -4.83 -0.58 23.35
CA SER A 195 -4.50 -0.57 21.93
C SER A 195 -5.79 -0.68 21.12
N PRO A 196 -6.07 0.26 20.19
CA PRO A 196 -5.27 1.45 19.90
C PRO A 196 -5.38 2.55 20.98
N MET A 197 -4.35 3.39 21.08
CA MET A 197 -4.48 4.71 21.70
C MET A 197 -5.11 5.68 20.69
N LEU A 198 -6.16 6.40 21.09
CA LEU A 198 -6.90 7.32 20.23
C LEU A 198 -6.40 8.75 20.40
N TYR A 199 -5.95 9.36 19.31
CA TYR A 199 -5.60 10.77 19.21
C TYR A 199 -6.65 11.47 18.36
N ASP A 200 -7.45 12.33 18.98
CA ASP A 200 -8.58 13.01 18.35
C ASP A 200 -8.86 14.34 19.06
N ASN A 201 -8.03 15.33 18.76
CA ASN A 201 -8.13 16.66 19.37
C ASN A 201 -9.23 17.53 18.72
N ASN A 202 -9.78 17.11 17.57
CA ASN A 202 -10.84 17.81 16.87
C ASN A 202 -11.89 16.81 16.33
N PRO A 203 -13.00 16.61 17.04
CA PRO A 203 -14.01 15.60 16.66
C PRO A 203 -14.84 15.97 15.41
N ASN A 204 -14.57 17.12 14.78
CA ASN A 204 -15.34 17.66 13.66
C ASN A 204 -14.52 17.79 12.37
N ASN A 205 -13.34 17.15 12.27
CA ASN A 205 -12.49 17.20 11.08
C ASN A 205 -12.59 15.92 10.21
N GLY A 206 -13.40 14.94 10.62
CA GLY A 206 -13.73 13.78 9.81
C GLY A 206 -12.76 12.60 9.94
N PHE A 207 -11.76 12.68 10.82
CA PHE A 207 -10.80 11.60 11.04
C PHE A 207 -10.35 11.49 12.49
N SER A 208 -9.75 10.36 12.83
CA SER A 208 -9.06 10.18 14.10
C SER A 208 -7.80 9.35 13.87
N ILE A 209 -6.81 9.54 14.73
CA ILE A 209 -5.58 8.77 14.66
C ILE A 209 -5.63 7.62 15.67
N TYR A 210 -5.44 6.41 15.19
CA TYR A 210 -5.42 5.18 15.98
C TYR A 210 -3.98 4.66 16.03
N ALA A 211 -3.30 4.90 17.14
CA ALA A 211 -1.94 4.38 17.36
C ALA A 211 -2.04 3.00 18.03
N HIS A 212 -1.83 1.95 17.25
CA HIS A 212 -1.79 0.58 17.76
C HIS A 212 -0.49 0.33 18.50
N VAL A 213 -0.64 -0.19 19.71
CA VAL A 213 0.46 -0.45 20.64
C VAL A 213 0.59 -1.95 20.89
N ARG A 214 1.82 -2.43 21.07
CA ARG A 214 2.14 -3.76 21.61
C ARG A 214 3.44 -3.67 22.42
N ASP A 215 3.45 -4.31 23.59
CA ASP A 215 4.64 -4.44 24.45
C ASP A 215 5.35 -3.09 24.73
N GLY A 216 4.58 -2.00 24.84
CA GLY A 216 5.09 -0.66 25.08
C GLY A 216 5.57 0.12 23.84
N TYR A 217 5.45 -0.46 22.64
CA TYR A 217 5.84 0.14 21.37
C TYR A 217 4.63 0.46 20.49
N VAL A 218 4.72 1.54 19.71
CA VAL A 218 3.79 1.83 18.62
C VAL A 218 4.17 0.95 17.44
N VAL A 219 3.24 0.11 16.96
CA VAL A 219 3.49 -0.88 15.90
C VAL A 219 2.77 -0.55 14.59
N ALA A 220 1.69 0.23 14.66
CA ALA A 220 0.98 0.74 13.49
C ALA A 220 0.20 2.00 13.87
N ILE A 221 0.06 2.92 12.93
CA ILE A 221 -0.70 4.16 13.10
C ILE A 221 -1.65 4.28 11.90
N GLU A 222 -2.95 4.38 12.18
CA GLU A 222 -4.00 4.55 11.17
C GLU A 222 -4.58 5.96 11.28
N ASN A 223 -4.72 6.64 10.14
CA ASN A 223 -5.59 7.81 10.01
C ASN A 223 -6.94 7.29 9.54
N GLY A 224 -7.84 7.02 10.49
CA GLY A 224 -9.10 6.33 10.24
C GLY A 224 -10.30 7.26 10.29
N PRO A 225 -11.51 6.75 10.00
CA PRO A 225 -12.74 7.51 10.15
C PRO A 225 -12.88 8.12 11.56
N GLN A 226 -13.51 9.29 11.63
CA GLN A 226 -13.77 10.00 12.88
C GLN A 226 -14.39 9.07 13.93
N TYR A 227 -13.73 8.95 15.08
CA TYR A 227 -14.28 8.25 16.22
C TYR A 227 -15.57 8.94 16.71
N GLN A 228 -16.65 8.17 16.82
CA GLN A 228 -17.95 8.64 17.29
C GLN A 228 -18.11 8.32 18.77
N PHE A 229 -18.19 9.33 19.63
CA PHE A 229 -18.52 9.14 21.05
C PHE A 229 -20.00 8.81 21.21
N GLY A 230 -20.31 7.67 21.84
CA GLY A 230 -21.62 7.41 22.46
C GLY A 230 -22.83 7.43 21.52
N ARG A 231 -22.74 6.77 20.36
CA ARG A 231 -23.93 6.35 19.60
C ARG A 231 -24.27 4.90 19.87
#